data_AF-A0A1A8NX38-F1
#
_entry.id   AF-A0A1A8NX38-F1
#
_cell.length_a   1.000
_cell.length_b   1.000
_cell.length_c   1.000
_cell.angle_alpha   90.00
_cell.angle_beta   90.00
_cell.angle_gamma   90.00
#
_symmetry.space_group_name_H-M   'P 1'
#
loop_
_entity.id
_entity.type
_entity.pdbx_description
1 polymer ?
#
loop_
_entity_poly.entity_id
_entity_poly.type
_entity_poly.pdbx_seq_one_letter_code
_entity_poly.pdbx_strand_id
1 'polypeptide(L)'
;MSLLCVGVKKAKLDGPQEKFNTYVTLKVQNVKSTTIAVRGNLPCWEQDFMFEINRLDLGLMVEVWNKGLIWDTMVGMVWIPLHSIRQANEEGPGEWLTLDSQVIMADSEICGTKDPTLHLVL
;
A
#
# COMPACT_ATOMS: atom_id res chain seq x y z
N MET A 1 -12.73 -7.60 -18.24
CA MET A 1 -11.53 -6.88 -17.78
C MET A 1 -12.02 -5.60 -17.14
N SER A 2 -11.43 -5.23 -16.01
CA SER A 2 -11.82 -4.07 -15.21
C SER A 2 -10.59 -3.20 -14.97
N LEU A 3 -10.80 -1.89 -14.82
CA LEU A 3 -9.74 -0.94 -14.50
C LEU A 3 -9.75 -0.68 -12.99
N LEU A 4 -8.62 -0.89 -12.33
CA LEU A 4 -8.40 -0.51 -10.94
C LEU A 4 -7.61 0.80 -10.89
N CYS A 5 -8.19 1.82 -10.28
CA CYS A 5 -7.53 3.10 -10.03
C CYS A 5 -7.13 3.18 -8.55
N VAL A 6 -5.86 3.49 -8.29
CA VAL A 6 -5.31 3.60 -6.93
C VAL A 6 -4.60 4.93 -6.77
N GLY A 7 -5.13 5.81 -5.92
CA GLY A 7 -4.44 7.04 -5.51
C GLY A 7 -3.66 6.80 -4.23
N VAL A 8 -2.32 6.90 -4.28
CA VAL A 8 -1.47 6.85 -3.10
C VAL A 8 -1.23 8.29 -2.65
N LYS A 9 -1.90 8.69 -1.57
CA LYS A 9 -1.94 10.10 -1.16
C LYS A 9 -0.81 10.42 -0.18
N LYS A 10 -0.82 9.80 1.00
CA LYS A 10 0.09 10.17 2.10
C LYS A 10 0.13 9.11 3.19
N ALA A 11 1.04 9.24 4.15
CA ALA A 11 1.08 8.39 5.33
C ALA A 11 1.24 9.20 6.63
N LYS A 12 0.94 8.56 7.76
CA LYS A 12 1.28 9.01 9.11
C LYS A 12 2.12 7.93 9.76
N LEU A 13 3.41 8.19 9.93
CA LEU A 13 4.35 7.22 10.44
C LEU A 13 4.67 7.54 11.90
N ASP A 14 4.39 6.62 12.82
CA ASP A 14 4.80 6.75 14.21
C ASP A 14 6.33 6.78 14.36
N GLY A 15 6.85 7.87 14.91
CA GLY A 15 8.26 8.05 15.21
C GLY A 15 8.89 9.35 14.67
N PRO A 16 10.19 9.57 14.94
CA PRO A 16 10.90 10.78 14.53
C PRO A 16 11.05 10.90 13.00
N GLN A 17 10.83 12.10 12.48
CA GLN A 17 10.81 12.38 11.03
C GLN A 17 12.10 11.99 10.30
N GLU A 18 13.25 12.14 10.95
CA GLU A 18 14.58 11.86 10.38
C GLU A 18 14.82 10.38 10.12
N LYS A 19 14.01 9.50 10.71
CA LYS A 19 14.10 8.05 10.48
C LYS A 19 13.46 7.62 9.17
N PHE A 20 12.67 8.47 8.52
CA PHE A 20 11.82 8.07 7.41
C PHE A 20 12.24 8.69 6.08
N ASN A 21 12.45 7.82 5.10
CA ASN A 21 12.60 8.12 3.69
C ASN A 21 11.82 7.06 2.90
N THR A 22 10.50 7.21 2.85
CA THR A 22 9.60 6.10 2.51
C THR A 22 9.02 6.19 1.11
N TYR A 23 8.79 5.02 0.50
CA TYR A 23 8.03 4.88 -0.74
C TYR A 23 6.97 3.80 -0.58
N VAL A 24 5.97 3.82 -1.46
CA VAL A 24 4.88 2.85 -1.49
C VAL A 24 5.05 1.94 -2.71
N THR A 25 4.89 0.65 -2.50
CA THR A 25 4.80 -0.35 -3.56
C THR A 25 3.39 -0.92 -3.62
N LEU A 26 2.82 -0.93 -4.81
CA LEU A 26 1.54 -1.55 -5.12
C LEU A 26 1.80 -2.83 -5.90
N LYS A 27 1.32 -3.98 -5.41
CA LYS A 27 1.37 -5.26 -6.13
C LYS A 27 -0.04 -5.77 -6.32
N VAL A 28 -0.40 -6.05 -7.55
CA VAL A 28 -1.70 -6.66 -7.89
C VAL A 28 -1.47 -7.63 -9.03
N GLN A 29 -1.97 -8.86 -8.88
CA GLN A 29 -1.69 -9.95 -9.83
C GLN A 29 -0.17 -10.06 -10.11
N ASN A 30 0.25 -9.97 -11.38
CA ASN A 30 1.64 -10.10 -11.80
C ASN A 30 2.33 -8.75 -12.05
N VAL A 31 1.71 -7.63 -11.64
CA VAL A 31 2.24 -6.27 -11.87
C VAL A 31 2.59 -5.59 -10.56
N LYS A 32 3.61 -4.72 -10.64
CA LYS A 32 4.10 -3.93 -9.52
C LYS A 32 4.38 -2.49 -9.96
N SER A 33 3.92 -1.54 -9.18
CA SER A 33 4.24 -0.12 -9.32
C SER A 33 4.79 0.45 -8.02
N THR A 34 5.55 1.53 -8.10
CA THR A 34 6.26 2.10 -6.95
C THR A 34 6.27 3.63 -7.03
N THR A 35 6.02 4.31 -5.92
CA THR A 35 6.14 5.78 -5.82
C THR A 35 7.59 6.21 -5.65
N ILE A 36 7.86 7.51 -5.73
CA ILE A 36 9.14 8.07 -5.28
C ILE A 36 9.30 7.96 -3.75
N ALA A 37 10.55 7.94 -3.28
CA ALA A 37 10.82 8.06 -1.86
C ALA A 37 10.65 9.50 -1.37
N VAL A 38 9.91 9.68 -0.28
CA VAL A 38 9.62 10.98 0.35
C VAL A 38 10.07 10.94 1.81
N ARG A 39 10.76 12.00 2.25
CA ARG A 39 11.30 12.08 3.62
C ARG A 39 10.26 12.60 4.62
N GLY A 40 10.44 12.20 5.88
CA GLY A 40 9.63 12.66 7.00
C GLY A 40 8.60 11.64 7.45
N ASN A 41 8.01 11.87 8.62
CA ASN A 41 7.00 11.00 9.22
C ASN A 41 5.56 11.29 8.73
N LEU A 42 5.38 12.35 7.93
CA LEU A 42 4.13 12.70 7.25
C LEU A 42 4.37 12.82 5.74
N PRO A 43 4.84 11.74 5.06
CA PRO A 43 5.14 11.81 3.63
C PRO A 43 3.85 12.00 2.81
N CYS A 44 3.96 12.75 1.71
CA CYS A 44 2.88 13.03 0.78
C CYS A 44 3.38 12.69 -0.64
N TRP A 45 2.72 11.73 -1.30
CA TRP A 45 3.08 11.26 -2.64
C TRP A 45 2.16 11.82 -3.71
N GLU A 46 0.85 11.91 -3.43
CA GLU A 46 -0.18 12.38 -4.38
C GLU A 46 0.01 11.79 -5.79
N GLN A 47 0.12 10.46 -5.87
CA GLN A 47 0.43 9.74 -7.10
C GLN A 47 -0.65 8.70 -7.41
N ASP A 48 -1.21 8.80 -8.61
CA ASP A 48 -2.24 7.88 -9.08
C ASP A 48 -1.66 6.79 -9.99
N PHE A 49 -2.18 5.57 -9.83
CA PHE A 49 -1.83 4.40 -10.62
C PHE A 49 -3.09 3.75 -11.20
N MET A 50 -2.95 3.16 -12.38
CA MET A 50 -4.01 2.41 -13.04
C MET A 50 -3.51 1.01 -13.38
N PHE A 51 -4.33 0.00 -13.10
CA PHE A 51 -4.04 -1.39 -13.37
C PHE A 51 -5.22 -2.03 -14.11
N GLU A 52 -4.92 -2.75 -15.19
CA GLU A 52 -5.90 -3.64 -15.78
C GLU A 52 -5.96 -4.94 -14.97
N ILE A 53 -7.14 -5.31 -14.50
CA ILE A 53 -7.37 -6.49 -13.67
C ILE A 53 -8.44 -7.41 -14.28
N ASN A 54 -8.24 -8.72 -14.14
CA ASN A 54 -9.18 -9.74 -14.62
C ASN A 54 -9.55 -10.81 -13.57
N ARG A 55 -8.85 -10.85 -12.42
CA ARG A 55 -9.12 -11.74 -11.28
C ARG A 55 -9.50 -10.94 -10.04
N LEU A 56 -10.81 -10.84 -9.75
CA LEU A 56 -11.35 -10.09 -8.61
C LEU A 56 -11.30 -10.87 -7.28
N ASP A 57 -11.02 -12.17 -7.36
CA ASP A 57 -10.82 -13.07 -6.23
C ASP A 57 -9.47 -12.85 -5.50
N LEU A 58 -8.55 -12.13 -6.14
CA LEU A 58 -7.25 -11.75 -5.56
C LEU A 58 -7.33 -10.42 -4.80
N GLY A 59 -6.18 -9.94 -4.31
CA GLY A 59 -6.05 -8.67 -3.60
C GLY A 59 -5.00 -7.72 -4.19
N LEU A 60 -5.13 -6.46 -3.82
CA LEU A 60 -4.09 -5.44 -3.94
C LEU A 60 -3.26 -5.44 -2.66
N MET A 61 -1.96 -5.68 -2.79
CA MET A 61 -1.00 -5.51 -1.71
C MET A 61 -0.38 -4.12 -1.77
N VAL A 62 -0.48 -3.39 -0.66
CA VAL A 62 0.13 -2.06 -0.48
C VAL A 62 1.23 -2.20 0.57
N GLU A 63 2.47 -1.90 0.20
CA GLU A 63 3.63 -2.00 1.09
C GLU A 63 4.30 -0.65 1.22
N VAL A 64 4.57 -0.21 2.46
CA VAL A 64 5.36 0.98 2.73
C VAL A 64 6.76 0.54 3.13
N TRP A 65 7.75 1.02 2.39
CA TRP A 65 9.15 0.69 2.57
C TRP A 65 9.94 1.92 2.96
N ASN A 66 10.87 1.76 3.90
CA ASN A 66 11.84 2.78 4.25
C ASN A 66 13.13 2.54 3.47
N LYS A 67 13.52 3.52 2.66
CA LYS A 67 14.68 3.43 1.78
C LYS A 67 15.97 3.56 2.57
N GLY A 68 16.79 2.52 2.54
CA GLY A 68 18.13 2.52 3.14
C GLY A 68 19.24 2.75 2.12
N LEU A 69 20.48 2.78 2.62
CA LEU A 69 21.67 2.90 1.76
C LEU A 69 22.01 1.57 1.07
N ILE A 70 21.87 0.46 1.79
CA ILE A 70 22.24 -0.88 1.31
C ILE A 70 21.00 -1.75 1.11
N TRP A 71 20.09 -1.76 2.09
CA TRP A 71 18.83 -2.47 2.02
C TRP A 71 17.68 -1.59 2.50
N ASP A 72 16.51 -1.82 1.94
CA ASP A 72 15.27 -1.17 2.36
C ASP A 72 14.60 -2.01 3.46
N THR A 73 13.86 -1.35 4.35
CA THR A 73 13.19 -2.00 5.49
C THR A 73 11.69 -1.82 5.38
N MET A 74 10.91 -2.89 5.56
CA MET A 74 9.44 -2.80 5.58
C MET A 74 8.99 -1.96 6.78
N VAL A 75 8.16 -0.94 6.53
CA VAL A 75 7.48 -0.16 7.57
C VAL A 75 6.16 -0.84 7.95
N GLY A 76 5.46 -1.36 6.95
CA GLY A 76 4.28 -2.19 7.11
C GLY A 76 3.51 -2.33 5.81
N MET A 77 2.46 -3.13 5.83
CA MET A 77 1.68 -3.47 4.64
C MET A 77 0.19 -3.61 4.95
N VAL A 78 -0.64 -3.53 3.92
CA VAL A 78 -2.06 -3.88 3.99
C VAL A 78 -2.46 -4.64 2.74
N TRP A 79 -3.32 -5.64 2.91
CA TRP A 79 -3.90 -6.40 1.80
C TRP A 79 -5.38 -6.05 1.65
N ILE A 80 -5.75 -5.55 0.46
CA ILE A 80 -7.10 -5.10 0.14
C ILE A 80 -7.71 -6.09 -0.87
N PRO A 81 -8.72 -6.88 -0.51
CA PRO A 81 -9.39 -7.77 -1.47
C PRO A 81 -10.01 -6.97 -2.62
N LEU A 82 -9.76 -7.36 -3.87
CA LEU A 82 -10.24 -6.60 -5.03
C LEU A 82 -11.77 -6.57 -5.12
N HIS A 83 -12.44 -7.64 -4.68
CA HIS A 83 -13.90 -7.71 -4.65
C HIS A 83 -14.55 -6.75 -3.63
N SER A 84 -13.81 -6.24 -2.63
CA SER A 84 -14.33 -5.26 -1.67
C SER A 84 -14.17 -3.81 -2.15
N ILE A 85 -13.43 -3.58 -3.23
CA ILE A 85 -13.20 -2.24 -3.77
C ILE A 85 -14.47 -1.78 -4.50
N ARG A 86 -15.01 -0.65 -4.04
CA ARG A 86 -16.21 -0.04 -4.62
C ARG A 86 -15.97 0.34 -6.08
N GLN A 87 -16.93 0.02 -6.94
CA GLN A 87 -17.00 0.61 -8.28
C GLN A 87 -17.48 2.06 -8.18
N ALA A 88 -16.70 2.99 -8.73
CA ALA A 88 -16.98 4.41 -8.74
C ALA A 88 -16.48 5.05 -10.04
N ASN A 89 -17.15 6.12 -10.47
CA ASN A 89 -16.75 6.93 -11.63
C ASN A 89 -15.96 8.19 -11.22
N GLU A 90 -15.88 8.46 -9.92
CA GLU A 90 -15.24 9.63 -9.35
C GLU A 90 -14.27 9.17 -8.25
N GLU A 91 -13.22 9.96 -8.05
CA GLU A 91 -12.24 9.74 -7.00
C GLU A 91 -12.89 10.00 -5.62
N GLY A 92 -12.71 9.06 -4.69
CA GLY A 92 -13.16 9.21 -3.31
C GLY A 92 -12.18 10.01 -2.45
N PRO A 93 -12.55 10.38 -1.22
CA PRO A 93 -11.67 11.10 -0.29
C PRO A 93 -10.49 10.25 0.25
N GLY A 94 -10.40 8.97 -0.13
CA GLY A 94 -9.48 7.98 0.44
C GLY A 94 -9.94 7.47 1.80
N GLU A 95 -9.37 6.34 2.24
CA GLU A 95 -9.58 5.76 3.57
C GLU A 95 -8.23 5.57 4.26
N TRP A 96 -8.11 5.99 5.52
CA TRP A 96 -6.92 5.73 6.30
C TRP A 96 -6.87 4.27 6.73
N LEU A 97 -5.85 3.54 6.29
CA LEU A 97 -5.63 2.14 6.63
C LEU A 97 -4.44 2.01 7.60
N THR A 98 -4.60 1.16 8.62
CA THR A 98 -3.49 0.79 9.49
C THR A 98 -2.58 -0.17 8.76
N LEU A 99 -1.28 0.10 8.81
CA LEU A 99 -0.28 -0.82 8.27
C LEU A 99 -0.01 -1.92 9.29
N ASP A 100 0.00 -3.14 8.81
CA ASP A 100 0.30 -4.35 9.55
C ASP A 100 1.76 -4.77 9.33
N SER A 101 2.30 -5.58 10.25
CA SER A 101 3.70 -6.03 10.18
C SER A 101 3.88 -7.41 9.56
N GLN A 102 2.80 -8.19 9.40
CA GLN A 102 2.85 -9.56 8.86
C GLN A 102 1.75 -9.83 7.85
N VAL A 103 2.05 -10.72 6.90
CA VAL A 103 1.04 -11.29 5.98
C VAL A 103 0.41 -12.54 6.60
N ILE A 104 -0.85 -12.77 6.26
CA ILE A 104 -1.56 -14.02 6.50
C ILE A 104 -1.50 -14.83 5.19
N MET A 105 -1.02 -16.07 5.30
CA MET A 105 -0.91 -17.00 4.18
C MET A 105 -1.96 -18.10 4.31
N ALA A 106 -2.63 -18.42 3.20
CA ALA A 106 -3.46 -19.61 3.03
C ALA A 106 -3.09 -20.28 1.71
N ASP A 107 -2.78 -21.59 1.74
CA ASP A 107 -2.38 -22.35 0.55
C ASP A 107 -1.25 -21.72 -0.29
N SER A 108 -0.29 -21.08 0.38
CA SER A 108 0.82 -20.31 -0.22
C SER A 108 0.44 -19.00 -0.94
N GLU A 109 -0.81 -18.57 -0.80
CA GLU A 109 -1.30 -17.27 -1.26
C GLU A 109 -1.55 -16.33 -0.09
N ILE A 110 -1.37 -15.03 -0.32
CA ILE A 110 -1.67 -14.01 0.69
C ILE A 110 -3.18 -13.79 0.72
N CYS A 111 -3.78 -13.94 1.90
CA CYS A 111 -5.22 -13.75 2.12
C CYS A 111 -5.56 -12.64 3.12
N GLY A 112 -4.54 -11.92 3.61
CA GLY A 112 -4.72 -10.81 4.54
C GLY A 112 -3.41 -10.34 5.17
N THR A 113 -3.52 -9.43 6.13
CA THR A 113 -2.41 -8.97 6.98
C THR A 113 -2.82 -9.01 8.45
N LYS A 114 -1.84 -8.98 9.36
CA LYS A 114 -2.04 -9.01 10.82
C LYS A 114 -0.91 -8.30 11.57
N ASP A 115 -1.10 -8.18 12.88
CA ASP A 115 -0.18 -7.54 13.83
C ASP A 115 -0.01 -6.05 13.52
N PRO A 116 -1.03 -5.23 13.87
CA PRO A 116 -1.10 -3.83 13.49
C PRO A 116 0.03 -3.00 14.09
N THR A 117 0.59 -2.13 13.26
CA THR A 117 1.55 -1.11 13.67
C THR A 117 0.83 0.17 14.09
N LEU A 118 1.59 1.20 14.46
CA LEU A 118 1.07 2.55 14.70
C LEU A 118 1.13 3.45 13.44
N HIS A 119 1.50 2.89 12.29
CA HIS A 119 1.60 3.62 11.03
C HIS A 119 0.28 3.53 10.24
N LEU A 120 -0.09 4.62 9.57
CA LEU A 120 -1.27 4.69 8.71
C LEU A 120 -0.89 5.12 7.28
N VAL A 121 -1.62 4.64 6.28
CA VAL A 121 -1.52 5.07 4.87
C VAL A 121 -2.90 5.50 4.36
N LEU A 122 -2.92 6.47 3.43
CA LEU A 122 -4.11 6.99 2.74
C LEU A 122 -3.96 6.82 1.23
#